data_AF-A0A7W3T5D2-F1
#
_entry.id   AF-A0A7W3T5D2-F1
#
_cell.length_a   1.000
_cell.length_b   1.000
_cell.length_c   1.000
_cell.angle_alpha   90.00
_cell.angle_beta   90.00
_cell.angle_gamma   90.00
#
_symmetry.space_group_name_H-M   'P 1'
#
loop_
_entity.id
_entity.type
_entity.pdbx_description
1 polymer ?
#
loop_
_entity_poly.entity_id
_entity_poly.type
_entity_poly.pdbx_seq_one_letter_code
_entity_poly.pdbx_strand_id
1 'polypeptide(L)'
;MSAADEGRSIGRLVSDATGELSGLMRDELELAKARLKHDVQQAGAGGGALAAAGLVAVFSLPPFAMALGYWLHAWWNVPLAIAFLITAGVFLLVAGILALVGRALLRRNSPKQDLTASIKESAAVLSNVKPHPRDRAPALPPASANGSGSHRAAVER
;
A
#
# COMPACT_ATOMS: atom_id res chain seq x y z
N MET A 1 -41.39 -37.37 0.00
CA MET A 1 -40.98 -36.00 0.34
C MET A 1 -40.63 -35.27 -0.95
N SER A 2 -41.03 -34.00 -1.09
CA SER A 2 -41.06 -33.26 -2.36
C SER A 2 -39.70 -32.63 -2.70
N ALA A 3 -39.32 -32.64 -3.98
CA ALA A 3 -38.08 -32.06 -4.55
C ALA A 3 -37.81 -30.58 -4.21
N ALA A 4 -38.77 -29.88 -3.61
CA ALA A 4 -38.61 -28.55 -3.03
C ALA A 4 -37.69 -28.51 -1.78
N ASP A 5 -37.45 -29.66 -1.13
CA ASP A 5 -36.59 -29.77 0.07
C ASP A 5 -35.09 -29.91 -0.30
N GLU A 6 -34.77 -30.60 -1.41
CA GLU A 6 -33.40 -30.73 -1.93
C GLU A 6 -32.86 -29.41 -2.53
N GLY A 7 -33.72 -28.61 -3.17
CA GLY A 7 -33.35 -27.25 -3.60
C GLY A 7 -33.12 -26.28 -2.42
N ARG A 8 -33.74 -26.55 -1.27
CA ARG A 8 -33.61 -25.75 -0.04
C ARG A 8 -32.35 -26.11 0.76
N SER A 9 -31.85 -27.35 0.65
CA SER A 9 -30.63 -27.81 1.32
C SER A 9 -29.35 -27.35 0.61
N ILE A 10 -29.29 -27.40 -0.73
CA ILE A 10 -28.15 -26.90 -1.51
C ILE A 10 -27.97 -25.39 -1.34
N GLY A 11 -29.07 -24.63 -1.33
CA GLY A 11 -29.02 -23.19 -1.07
C GLY A 11 -28.48 -22.85 0.32
N ARG A 12 -28.74 -23.71 1.32
CA ARG A 12 -28.23 -23.56 2.69
C ARG A 12 -26.73 -23.87 2.77
N LEU A 13 -26.26 -24.94 2.12
CA LEU A 13 -24.84 -25.28 2.06
C LEU A 13 -24.00 -24.21 1.36
N VAL A 14 -24.51 -23.65 0.25
CA VAL A 14 -23.85 -22.55 -0.47
C VAL A 14 -23.84 -21.27 0.38
N SER A 15 -24.94 -20.98 1.09
CA SER A 15 -25.02 -19.84 2.02
C SER A 15 -24.02 -19.97 3.17
N ASP A 16 -23.90 -21.16 3.77
CA ASP A 16 -22.98 -21.41 4.89
C ASP A 16 -21.52 -21.33 4.42
N ALA A 17 -21.17 -21.94 3.29
CA ALA A 17 -19.82 -21.85 2.70
C ALA A 17 -19.43 -20.43 2.30
N THR A 18 -20.38 -19.64 1.77
CA THR A 18 -20.16 -18.22 1.45
C THR A 18 -19.98 -17.39 2.72
N GLY A 19 -20.67 -17.76 3.80
CA GLY A 19 -20.53 -17.16 5.12
C GLY A 19 -19.15 -17.38 5.73
N GLU A 20 -18.63 -18.61 5.68
CA GLU A 20 -17.28 -18.96 6.19
C GLU A 20 -16.18 -18.24 5.41
N LEU A 21 -16.29 -18.20 4.08
CA LEU A 21 -15.34 -17.45 3.24
C LEU A 21 -15.37 -15.94 3.53
N SER A 22 -16.57 -15.40 3.78
CA SER A 22 -16.73 -13.99 4.17
C SER A 22 -16.11 -13.69 5.53
N GLY A 23 -16.16 -14.66 6.46
CA GLY A 23 -15.45 -14.60 7.74
C GLY A 23 -13.94 -14.55 7.56
N LEU A 24 -13.38 -15.52 6.83
CA LEU A 24 -11.93 -15.62 6.58
C LEU A 24 -11.38 -14.35 5.90
N MET A 25 -12.08 -13.84 4.89
CA MET A 25 -11.70 -12.59 4.22
C MET A 25 -11.72 -11.39 5.17
N ARG A 26 -12.66 -11.34 6.12
CA ARG A 26 -12.73 -10.27 7.11
C ARG A 26 -11.52 -10.36 8.06
N ASP A 27 -11.16 -11.55 8.49
CA ASP A 27 -10.03 -11.79 9.39
C ASP A 27 -8.69 -11.42 8.71
N GLU A 28 -8.50 -11.82 7.44
CA GLU A 28 -7.32 -11.44 6.65
C GLU A 28 -7.22 -9.92 6.47
N LEU A 29 -8.36 -9.26 6.25
CA LEU A 29 -8.43 -7.80 6.13
C LEU A 29 -8.15 -7.09 7.45
N GLU A 30 -8.66 -7.60 8.56
CA GLU A 30 -8.40 -7.05 9.89
C GLU A 30 -6.91 -7.19 10.25
N LEU A 31 -6.30 -8.33 9.94
CA LEU A 31 -4.88 -8.56 10.12
C LEU A 31 -4.05 -7.62 9.22
N ALA A 32 -4.39 -7.53 7.93
CA ALA A 32 -3.72 -6.64 6.98
C ALA A 32 -3.84 -5.17 7.40
N LYS A 33 -5.00 -4.77 7.92
CA LYS A 33 -5.23 -3.43 8.46
C LYS A 33 -4.40 -3.17 9.71
N ALA A 34 -4.29 -4.14 10.62
CA ALA A 34 -3.44 -4.03 11.80
C ALA A 34 -1.96 -3.90 11.41
N ARG A 35 -1.50 -4.72 10.45
CA ARG A 35 -0.14 -4.66 9.92
C ARG A 35 0.14 -3.32 9.23
N LEU A 36 -0.78 -2.85 8.39
CA LEU A 36 -0.65 -1.55 7.74
C LEU A 36 -0.57 -0.41 8.77
N LYS A 37 -1.42 -0.44 9.80
CA LYS A 37 -1.38 0.57 10.87
C LYS A 37 -0.03 0.53 11.60
N HIS A 38 0.48 -0.65 11.91
CA HIS A 38 1.79 -0.82 12.54
C HIS A 38 2.92 -0.29 11.64
N ASP A 39 2.92 -0.65 10.36
CA ASP A 39 3.90 -0.19 9.37
C ASP A 39 3.87 1.33 9.20
N VAL A 40 2.67 1.94 9.13
CA VAL A 40 2.49 3.40 9.06
C VAL A 40 2.96 4.07 10.35
N GLN A 41 2.67 3.50 11.52
CA GLN A 41 3.08 4.09 12.79
C GLN A 41 4.61 4.04 12.95
N GLN A 42 5.23 2.92 12.59
CA GLN A 42 6.67 2.75 12.66
C GLN A 42 7.39 3.62 11.62
N ALA A 43 6.88 3.68 10.39
CA ALA A 43 7.39 4.56 9.34
C ALA A 43 7.18 6.04 9.69
N GLY A 44 6.05 6.40 10.30
CA GLY A 44 5.73 7.76 10.71
C GLY A 44 6.62 8.25 11.85
N ALA A 45 6.83 7.42 12.88
CA ALA A 45 7.71 7.76 14.00
C ALA A 45 9.17 7.88 13.55
N GLY A 46 9.67 6.89 12.79
CA GLY A 46 11.03 6.91 12.25
C GLY A 46 11.25 8.05 11.25
N GLY A 47 10.29 8.25 10.33
CA GLY A 47 10.33 9.31 9.33
C GLY A 47 10.28 10.70 9.94
N GLY A 48 9.42 10.91 10.96
CA GLY A 48 9.33 12.17 11.69
C GLY A 48 10.61 12.49 12.46
N ALA A 49 11.18 11.51 13.16
CA ALA A 49 12.45 11.68 13.87
C ALA A 49 13.61 12.00 12.91
N LEU A 50 13.70 11.32 11.76
CA LEU A 50 14.71 11.62 10.74
C LEU A 50 14.53 13.00 10.12
N ALA A 51 13.28 13.43 9.87
CA ALA A 51 13.01 14.78 9.37
C ALA A 51 13.44 15.85 10.38
N ALA A 52 13.12 15.67 11.67
CA ALA A 52 13.54 16.55 12.74
C ALA A 52 15.07 16.58 12.89
N ALA A 53 15.73 15.42 12.88
CA ALA A 53 17.18 15.32 12.92
C ALA A 53 17.84 16.03 11.72
N GLY A 54 17.29 15.86 10.53
CA GLY A 54 17.73 16.56 9.32
C GLY A 54 17.59 18.08 9.45
N LEU A 55 16.48 18.56 10.02
CA LEU A 55 16.27 19.98 10.27
C LEU A 55 17.29 20.54 11.26
N VAL A 56 17.47 19.87 12.41
CA VAL A 56 18.45 20.27 13.42
C VAL A 56 19.86 20.26 12.84
N ALA A 57 20.22 19.24 12.06
CA ALA A 57 21.49 19.18 11.38
C ALA A 57 21.67 20.41 10.49
N VAL A 58 20.73 20.71 9.60
CA VAL A 58 20.78 21.87 8.69
C VAL A 58 20.90 23.20 9.45
N PHE A 59 20.11 23.41 10.50
CA PHE A 59 20.17 24.62 11.31
C PHE A 59 21.45 24.74 12.15
N SER A 60 22.16 23.65 12.41
CA SER A 60 23.46 23.66 13.09
C SER A 60 24.64 24.02 12.17
N LEU A 61 24.49 23.95 10.84
CA LEU A 61 25.57 24.26 9.89
C LEU A 61 26.12 25.70 10.05
N PRO A 62 25.31 26.77 10.09
CA PRO A 62 25.82 28.14 10.17
C PRO A 62 26.73 28.41 11.38
N PRO A 63 26.36 28.10 12.64
CA PRO A 63 27.25 28.31 13.77
C PRO A 63 28.51 27.44 13.70
N PHE A 64 28.42 26.21 13.19
CA PHE A 64 29.58 25.35 12.98
C PHE A 64 30.54 25.89 11.90
N ALA A 65 30.00 26.45 10.81
CA ALA A 65 30.81 27.09 9.78
C ALA A 65 31.52 28.33 10.31
N MET A 66 30.86 29.14 11.14
CA MET A 66 31.54 30.26 11.82
C MET A 66 32.62 29.77 12.77
N ALA A 67 32.32 28.78 13.62
CA ALA A 67 33.28 28.21 14.56
C ALA A 67 34.53 27.68 13.84
N LEU A 68 34.36 26.91 12.75
CA LEU A 68 35.47 26.36 11.98
C LEU A 68 36.27 27.45 11.26
N GLY A 69 35.59 28.44 10.68
CA GLY A 69 36.25 29.58 10.02
C GLY A 69 37.11 30.40 10.99
N TYR A 70 36.58 30.74 12.17
CA TYR A 70 37.35 31.43 13.20
C TYR A 70 38.47 30.58 13.78
N TRP A 71 38.25 29.28 13.98
CA TRP A 71 39.29 28.35 14.43
C TRP A 71 40.46 28.29 13.43
N LEU A 72 40.16 28.18 12.13
CA LEU A 72 41.17 28.11 11.09
C LEU A 72 41.96 29.42 10.98
N HIS A 73 41.27 30.56 11.11
CA HIS A 73 41.91 31.87 11.18
C HIS A 73 42.87 31.97 12.39
N ALA A 74 42.41 31.58 13.58
CA ALA A 74 43.21 31.67 14.81
C ALA A 74 44.40 30.71 14.84
N TRP A 75 44.23 29.48 14.34
CA TRP A 75 45.25 28.44 14.40
C TRP A 75 46.32 28.59 13.32
N TRP A 76 45.91 28.94 12.10
CA TRP A 76 46.79 29.00 10.94
C TRP A 76 47.18 30.43 10.53
N ASN A 77 46.65 31.44 11.23
CA ASN A 77 46.87 32.87 10.96
C ASN A 77 46.59 33.27 9.50
N VAL A 78 45.65 32.57 8.85
CA VAL A 78 45.24 32.82 7.45
C VAL A 78 44.22 33.96 7.38
N PRO A 79 44.14 34.72 6.27
CA PRO A 79 43.12 35.76 6.10
C PRO A 79 41.71 35.21 6.28
N LEU A 80 40.83 35.98 6.93
CA LEU A 80 39.48 35.53 7.28
C LEU A 80 38.69 35.06 6.05
N ALA A 81 38.83 35.74 4.92
CA ALA A 81 38.21 35.35 3.65
C ALA A 81 38.63 33.94 3.18
N ILE A 82 39.92 33.62 3.29
CA ILE A 82 40.46 32.30 2.91
C ILE A 82 40.00 31.22 3.89
N ALA A 83 39.95 31.54 5.20
CA ALA A 83 39.47 30.62 6.22
C ALA A 83 38.02 30.19 6.00
N PHE A 84 37.13 31.14 5.68
CA PHE A 84 35.74 30.85 5.35
C PHE A 84 35.58 30.12 4.02
N LEU A 85 36.43 30.40 3.03
CA LEU A 85 36.42 29.68 1.75
C LEU A 85 36.78 28.20 1.92
N ILE A 86 37.83 27.90 2.70
CA ILE A 86 38.22 26.52 3.03
C ILE A 86 37.09 25.83 3.80
N THR A 87 36.53 26.51 4.81
CA THR A 87 35.41 25.99 5.60
C THR A 87 34.21 25.66 4.72
N ALA A 88 33.80 26.56 3.83
CA ALA A 88 32.73 26.30 2.88
C ALA A 88 33.04 25.09 1.99
N GLY A 89 34.28 24.96 1.50
CA GLY A 89 34.74 23.81 0.74
C GLY A 89 34.62 22.48 1.50
N VAL A 90 34.99 22.46 2.78
CA VAL A 90 34.86 21.27 3.65
C VAL A 90 33.40 20.87 3.82
N PHE A 91 32.50 21.83 4.12
CA PHE A 91 31.08 21.55 4.27
C PHE A 91 30.45 21.06 2.96
N LEU A 92 30.85 21.62 1.81
CA LEU A 92 30.36 21.21 0.50
C LEU A 92 30.83 19.79 0.15
N LEU A 93 32.07 19.43 0.49
CA LEU A 93 32.60 18.08 0.34
C LEU A 93 31.80 17.07 1.18
N VAL A 94 31.59 17.38 2.47
CA VAL A 94 30.79 16.54 3.37
C VAL A 94 29.36 16.38 2.86
N ALA A 95 28.72 17.49 2.44
CA ALA A 95 27.37 17.46 1.87
C ALA A 95 27.31 16.61 0.59
N GLY A 96 28.31 16.71 -0.28
CA GLY A 96 28.42 15.88 -1.48
C GLY A 96 28.51 14.39 -1.16
N ILE A 97 29.35 14.00 -0.19
CA ILE A 97 29.46 12.60 0.26
C ILE A 97 28.13 12.12 0.85
N LEU A 98 27.49 12.91 1.72
CA LEU A 98 26.21 12.57 2.32
C LEU A 98 25.10 12.42 1.26
N ALA A 99 25.08 13.27 0.25
CA ALA A 99 24.14 13.17 -0.86
C ALA A 99 24.35 11.89 -1.68
N LEU A 100 25.60 11.51 -1.95
CA LEU A 100 25.92 10.26 -2.65
C LEU A 100 25.53 9.03 -1.84
N VAL A 101 25.85 9.01 -0.53
CA VAL A 101 25.45 7.94 0.39
C VAL A 101 23.94 7.85 0.48
N GLY A 102 23.26 8.98 0.71
CA GLY A 102 21.80 9.05 0.74
C GLY A 102 21.17 8.51 -0.54
N ARG A 103 21.70 8.91 -1.71
CA ARG A 103 21.26 8.39 -3.00
C ARG A 103 21.51 6.87 -3.12
N ALA A 104 22.65 6.37 -2.67
CA ALA A 104 22.95 4.94 -2.71
C ALA A 104 22.00 4.12 -1.81
N LEU A 105 21.70 4.62 -0.61
CA LEU A 105 20.75 4.01 0.31
C LEU A 105 19.33 4.03 -0.26
N LEU A 106 18.89 5.16 -0.84
CA LEU A 106 17.59 5.25 -1.49
C LEU A 106 17.49 4.29 -2.68
N ARG A 107 18.55 4.12 -3.48
CA ARG A 107 18.56 3.18 -4.60
C ARG A 107 18.52 1.72 -4.15
N ARG A 108 19.20 1.38 -3.05
CA ARG A 108 19.18 0.02 -2.48
C ARG A 108 17.81 -0.36 -1.89
N ASN A 109 17.13 0.60 -1.28
CA ASN A 109 15.87 0.37 -0.56
C ASN A 109 14.62 0.87 -1.30
N SER A 110 14.74 1.24 -2.59
CA SER A 110 13.59 1.68 -3.37
C SER A 110 12.80 0.49 -3.91
N PRO A 111 11.54 0.27 -3.48
CA PRO A 111 10.60 -0.62 -4.19
C PRO A 111 10.09 0.01 -5.51
N LYS A 112 10.91 0.85 -6.17
CA LYS A 112 10.50 1.78 -7.22
C LYS A 112 11.00 1.34 -8.59
N GLN A 113 10.41 0.26 -9.07
CA GLN A 113 10.13 0.05 -10.50
C GLN A 113 8.78 -0.66 -10.60
N ASP A 114 8.61 -1.72 -9.79
CA ASP A 114 7.42 -2.55 -9.82
C ASP A 114 6.17 -1.86 -9.30
N LEU A 115 6.24 -1.01 -8.26
CA LEU A 115 5.00 -0.44 -7.72
C LEU A 115 4.37 0.62 -8.65
N THR A 116 5.16 1.53 -9.21
CA THR A 116 4.63 2.53 -10.16
C THR A 116 4.32 1.90 -11.51
N ALA A 117 5.11 0.92 -11.96
CA ALA A 117 4.80 0.15 -13.17
C ALA A 117 3.52 -0.68 -12.99
N SER A 118 3.38 -1.39 -11.87
CA SER A 118 2.19 -2.18 -11.51
C SER A 118 0.95 -1.30 -11.32
N ILE A 119 1.06 -0.09 -10.75
CA ILE A 119 -0.05 0.86 -10.68
C ILE A 119 -0.44 1.35 -12.08
N LYS A 120 0.53 1.62 -12.96
CA LYS A 120 0.26 2.02 -14.35
C LYS A 120 -0.33 0.89 -15.18
N GLU A 121 0.17 -0.32 -15.02
CA GLU A 121 -0.34 -1.53 -15.66
C GLU A 121 -1.74 -1.86 -15.18
N SER A 122 -1.99 -1.81 -13.86
CA SER A 122 -3.33 -1.96 -13.29
C SER A 122 -4.28 -0.88 -13.82
N ALA A 123 -3.84 0.37 -13.91
CA ALA A 123 -4.63 1.45 -14.49
C ALA A 123 -4.89 1.27 -16.00
N ALA A 124 -3.91 0.72 -16.73
CA ALA A 124 -4.03 0.43 -18.16
C ALA A 124 -5.01 -0.73 -18.43
N VAL A 125 -5.01 -1.76 -17.60
CA VAL A 125 -5.96 -2.87 -17.70
C VAL A 125 -7.38 -2.39 -17.38
N LEU A 126 -7.54 -1.54 -16.35
CA LEU A 126 -8.83 -0.96 -15.96
C LEU A 126 -9.40 0.03 -17.01
N SER A 127 -8.55 0.78 -17.71
CA SER A 127 -9.00 1.73 -18.74
C SER A 127 -9.35 1.06 -20.07
N ASN A 128 -8.82 -0.13 -20.34
CA ASN A 128 -9.11 -0.90 -21.56
C ASN A 128 -10.43 -1.69 -21.48
N VAL A 129 -11.08 -1.75 -20.32
CA VAL A 129 -12.40 -2.38 -20.17
C VAL A 129 -13.49 -1.38 -20.53
N LYS A 130 -14.02 -1.49 -21.76
CA LYS A 130 -15.27 -0.83 -22.16
C LYS A 130 -16.41 -1.39 -21.29
N PRO A 131 -17.19 -0.56 -20.56
CA PRO A 131 -18.35 -1.03 -19.83
C PRO A 131 -19.31 -1.69 -20.82
N HIS A 132 -19.47 -3.01 -20.73
CA HIS A 132 -20.44 -3.71 -21.57
C HIS A 132 -21.84 -3.35 -21.06
N PRO A 133 -22.70 -2.76 -21.90
CA PRO A 133 -24.11 -2.62 -21.57
C PRO A 133 -24.65 -4.03 -21.29
N ARG A 134 -25.27 -4.24 -20.12
CA ARG A 134 -26.09 -5.43 -19.91
C ARG A 134 -27.30 -5.31 -20.81
N ASP A 135 -27.22 -5.85 -22.00
CA ASP A 135 -28.41 -6.15 -22.78
C ASP A 135 -29.20 -7.21 -22.02
N ARG A 136 -30.46 -6.90 -21.74
CA ARG A 136 -31.40 -7.79 -21.04
C ARG A 136 -31.29 -9.19 -21.65
N ALA A 137 -31.12 -10.20 -20.78
CA ALA A 137 -31.29 -11.59 -21.15
C ALA A 137 -32.64 -11.77 -21.89
N PRO A 138 -32.70 -12.53 -22.99
CA PRO A 138 -33.95 -12.81 -23.68
C PRO A 138 -34.94 -13.44 -22.70
N ALA A 139 -36.17 -12.95 -22.67
CA ALA A 139 -37.24 -13.54 -21.87
C ALA A 139 -37.38 -15.01 -22.26
N LEU A 140 -37.14 -15.91 -21.30
CA LEU A 140 -37.37 -17.34 -21.48
C LEU A 140 -38.86 -17.55 -21.80
N PRO A 141 -39.21 -18.28 -22.88
CA PRO A 141 -40.61 -18.57 -23.19
C PRO A 141 -41.24 -19.46 -22.09
N PRO A 142 -42.53 -19.28 -21.78
CA PRO A 142 -43.20 -20.04 -20.73
C PRO A 142 -43.22 -21.53 -21.11
N ALA A 143 -42.62 -22.35 -20.24
CA ALA A 143 -42.63 -23.80 -20.38
C ALA A 143 -44.07 -24.30 -20.39
N SER A 144 -44.42 -24.93 -21.51
CA SER A 144 -45.72 -25.52 -21.83
C SER A 144 -46.13 -26.59 -20.82
N ALA A 145 -47.42 -26.56 -20.50
CA ALA A 145 -48.14 -27.58 -19.74
C ALA A 145 -48.10 -28.95 -20.43
N ASN A 146 -47.88 -30.02 -19.66
CA ASN A 146 -48.57 -31.30 -19.91
C ASN A 146 -48.59 -32.18 -18.66
N GLY A 147 -49.74 -32.85 -18.46
CA GLY A 147 -50.10 -33.57 -17.25
C GLY A 147 -49.76 -35.06 -17.21
N SER A 148 -49.95 -35.61 -16.02
CA SER A 148 -50.28 -37.01 -15.64
C SER A 148 -49.79 -37.17 -14.19
N GLY A 149 -50.46 -37.80 -13.23
CA GLY A 149 -51.66 -38.61 -13.18
C GLY A 149 -51.60 -39.31 -11.81
N SER A 150 -52.64 -39.12 -10.98
CA SER A 150 -53.19 -40.09 -10.02
C SER A 150 -52.29 -41.22 -9.50
N HIS A 151 -52.09 -41.30 -8.17
CA HIS A 151 -52.26 -42.51 -7.32
C HIS A 151 -52.16 -42.08 -5.83
N ARG A 152 -53.27 -41.97 -5.06
CA ARG A 152 -53.81 -42.99 -4.10
C ARG A 152 -52.71 -43.68 -3.28
N ALA A 153 -52.73 -43.86 -1.95
CA ALA A 153 -53.71 -43.77 -0.86
C ALA A 153 -52.91 -43.90 0.46
N ALA A 154 -53.33 -43.27 1.58
CA ALA A 154 -53.81 -43.92 2.82
C ALA A 154 -52.77 -44.64 3.72
N VAL A 155 -53.12 -44.79 5.01
CA VAL A 155 -52.42 -45.47 6.15
C VAL A 155 -51.54 -44.47 6.93
N GLU A 156 -52.00 -43.78 7.99
CA GLU A 156 -52.69 -44.23 9.22
C GLU A 156 -52.03 -45.45 9.87
N ARG A 157 -51.11 -45.21 10.81
CA ARG A 157 -51.04 -45.83 12.15
C ARG A 157 -50.29 -44.92 13.11
#